data_AF-F8PVG8-F1
#
_entry.id   AF-F8PVG8-F1
#
_cell.length_a   1.000
_cell.length_b   1.000
_cell.length_c   1.000
_cell.angle_alpha   90.00
_cell.angle_beta   90.00
_cell.angle_gamma   90.00
#
_symmetry.space_group_name_H-M   'P 1'
#
loop_
_entity.id
_entity.type
_entity.pdbx_description
1 polymer ?
#
loop_
_entity_poly.entity_id
_entity_poly.type
_entity_poly.pdbx_seq_one_letter_code
_entity_poly.pdbx_strand_id
1 'polypeptide(L)'
;MRLNLVYLQSILSEVYAADKISPPKAPSSSIISILRKAALRRKDSAAQFIQASRPDLADKEENEAAIISAFLPPVLSEDAIDSILTEVLAELPPSQTDSRKNLGRVYKSFYSKVDKSMVDTDAVKRRAEVLMTFDSS
;
A
#
# COMPACT_ATOMS: atom_id res chain seq x y z
N MET A 1 -7.21 -20.91 -20.02
CA MET A 1 -6.86 -21.24 -18.61
C MET A 1 -5.35 -21.45 -18.37
N ARG A 2 -4.43 -21.09 -19.29
CA ARG A 2 -2.96 -21.20 -19.08
C ARG A 2 -2.30 -19.94 -18.47
N LEU A 3 -3.00 -18.80 -18.39
CA LEU A 3 -2.43 -17.55 -17.88
C LEU A 3 -2.20 -17.58 -16.37
N ASN A 4 -3.15 -18.13 -15.60
CA ASN A 4 -3.15 -18.07 -14.13
C ASN A 4 -1.91 -18.74 -13.50
N LEU A 5 -1.41 -19.84 -14.10
CA LEU A 5 -0.26 -20.58 -13.55
C LEU A 5 1.07 -19.84 -13.77
N VAL A 6 1.25 -19.23 -14.93
CA VAL A 6 2.44 -18.42 -15.25
C VAL A 6 2.48 -17.18 -14.37
N TYR A 7 1.31 -16.59 -14.08
CA TYR A 7 1.20 -15.44 -13.19
C TYR A 7 1.53 -15.77 -11.73
N LEU A 8 0.98 -16.87 -11.22
CA LEU A 8 1.31 -17.33 -9.88
C LEU A 8 2.82 -17.64 -9.76
N GLN A 9 3.43 -18.23 -10.79
CA GLN A 9 4.88 -18.47 -10.84
C GLN A 9 5.71 -17.19 -10.91
N SER A 10 5.24 -16.15 -11.59
CA SER A 10 5.90 -14.84 -11.64
C SER A 10 5.91 -14.18 -10.26
N ILE A 11 4.76 -14.13 -9.59
CA ILE A 11 4.63 -13.59 -8.23
C ILE A 11 5.48 -14.41 -7.26
N LEU A 12 5.46 -15.73 -7.38
CA LEU A 12 6.26 -16.63 -6.55
C LEU A 12 7.77 -16.44 -6.81
N SER A 13 8.17 -16.13 -8.05
CA SER A 13 9.56 -15.78 -8.40
C SER A 13 9.99 -14.43 -7.81
N GLU A 14 9.10 -13.43 -7.76
CA GLU A 14 9.36 -12.15 -7.09
C GLU A 14 9.52 -12.32 -5.58
N VAL A 15 8.69 -13.17 -4.95
CA VAL A 15 8.82 -13.53 -3.53
C VAL A 15 10.11 -14.31 -3.26
N TYR A 16 10.43 -15.31 -4.09
CA TYR A 16 11.69 -16.06 -3.99
C TYR A 16 12.92 -15.18 -4.18
N ALA A 17 12.87 -14.20 -5.09
CA ALA A 17 13.96 -13.25 -5.30
C ALA A 17 14.14 -12.35 -4.08
N ALA A 18 13.04 -11.89 -3.46
CA ALA A 18 13.09 -11.14 -2.21
C ALA A 18 13.70 -11.96 -1.05
N ASP A 19 13.36 -13.26 -0.96
CA ASP A 19 13.95 -14.19 0.02
C ASP A 19 15.45 -14.41 -0.20
N LYS A 20 15.93 -14.44 -1.45
CA LYS A 20 17.33 -14.70 -1.78
C LYS A 20 18.26 -13.52 -1.44
N ILE A 21 17.72 -12.31 -1.38
CA ILE A 21 18.48 -11.08 -1.12
C ILE A 21 18.58 -10.80 0.40
N SER A 22 17.76 -11.43 1.25
CA SER A 22 17.79 -11.24 2.70
C SER A 22 17.60 -12.56 3.45
N PRO A 23 18.67 -13.20 3.97
CA PRO A 23 18.51 -14.19 5.03
C PRO A 23 18.30 -13.42 6.35
N PRO A 24 17.19 -13.61 7.09
CA PRO A 24 16.17 -14.67 6.99
C PRO A 24 14.90 -14.23 6.22
N LYS A 25 14.09 -15.23 5.82
CA LYS A 25 12.73 -15.18 5.21
C LYS A 25 12.12 -13.77 5.17
N ALA A 26 11.87 -13.25 3.96
CA ALA A 26 11.38 -11.89 3.77
C ALA A 26 10.16 -11.64 4.67
N PRO A 27 10.15 -10.53 5.44
CA PRO A 27 9.06 -10.28 6.37
C PRO A 27 7.74 -10.18 5.60
N SER A 28 6.65 -10.71 6.16
CA SER A 28 5.34 -10.79 5.50
C SER A 28 4.87 -9.44 4.93
N SER A 29 5.26 -8.33 5.56
CA SER A 29 4.99 -6.98 5.09
C SER A 29 5.63 -6.63 3.74
N SER A 30 6.83 -7.14 3.44
CA SER A 30 7.48 -6.98 2.14
C SER A 30 6.74 -7.73 1.03
N ILE A 31 6.29 -8.96 1.32
CA ILE A 31 5.49 -9.77 0.39
C ILE A 31 4.16 -9.08 0.08
N ILE A 32 3.48 -8.57 1.10
CA ILE A 32 2.22 -7.82 0.94
C ILE A 32 2.44 -6.55 0.10
N SER A 33 3.56 -5.84 0.27
CA SER A 33 3.89 -4.69 -0.57
C SER A 33 4.11 -5.05 -2.04
N ILE A 34 4.79 -6.18 -2.32
CA ILE A 34 4.99 -6.69 -3.68
C ILE A 34 3.64 -7.04 -4.32
N LEU A 35 2.79 -7.80 -3.62
CA LEU A 35 1.47 -8.17 -4.10
C LEU A 35 0.58 -6.94 -4.37
N ARG A 36 0.61 -5.92 -3.52
CA ARG A 36 -0.09 -4.65 -3.75
C ARG A 36 0.38 -3.97 -5.04
N LYS A 37 1.70 -3.89 -5.25
CA LYS A 37 2.26 -3.30 -6.47
C LYS A 37 1.89 -4.10 -7.71
N ALA A 38 1.87 -5.42 -7.62
CA ALA A 38 1.44 -6.29 -8.70
C ALA A 38 -0.03 -6.02 -9.06
N ALA A 39 -0.93 -5.96 -8.08
CA ALA A 39 -2.34 -5.63 -8.30
C ALA A 39 -2.54 -4.23 -8.92
N LEU A 40 -1.76 -3.24 -8.47
CA LEU A 40 -1.84 -1.87 -9.01
C LEU A 40 -1.41 -1.82 -10.48
N ARG A 41 -0.28 -2.45 -10.84
CA ARG A 41 0.19 -2.51 -12.23
C ARG A 41 -0.85 -3.10 -13.17
N ARG A 42 -1.62 -4.08 -12.70
CA ARG A 42 -2.72 -4.68 -13.47
C ARG A 42 -3.85 -3.69 -13.72
N LYS A 43 -4.25 -2.94 -12.69
CA LYS A 43 -5.25 -1.88 -12.84
C LYS A 43 -4.79 -0.79 -13.80
N ASP A 44 -3.50 -0.41 -13.73
CA ASP A 44 -2.92 0.57 -14.65
C ASP A 44 -2.91 0.04 -16.10
N SER A 45 -2.52 -1.23 -16.30
CA SER A 45 -2.59 -1.88 -17.62
C SER A 45 -4.03 -1.99 -18.13
N ALA A 46 -5.00 -2.32 -17.27
CA ALA A 46 -6.40 -2.34 -17.64
C ALA A 46 -6.88 -0.96 -18.13
N ALA A 47 -6.56 0.11 -17.39
CA ALA A 47 -6.89 1.48 -17.78
C ALA A 47 -6.28 1.86 -19.14
N GLN A 48 -5.01 1.47 -19.39
CA GLN A 48 -4.36 1.67 -20.68
C GLN A 48 -5.05 0.90 -21.81
N PHE A 49 -5.49 -0.34 -21.57
CA PHE A 49 -6.22 -1.12 -22.57
C PHE A 49 -7.61 -0.54 -22.86
N ILE A 50 -8.32 -0.01 -21.86
CA ILE A 50 -9.58 0.71 -22.08
C ILE A 50 -9.34 1.95 -22.94
N GLN A 51 -8.31 2.75 -22.65
CA GLN A 51 -7.96 3.92 -23.46
C GLN A 51 -7.60 3.52 -24.90
N ALA A 52 -6.98 2.36 -25.10
CA ALA A 52 -6.67 1.80 -26.41
C ALA A 52 -7.86 1.11 -27.10
N SER A 53 -9.08 1.22 -26.57
CA SER A 53 -10.29 0.55 -27.11
C SER A 53 -10.16 -0.99 -27.18
N ARG A 54 -9.47 -1.59 -26.20
CA ARG A 54 -9.23 -3.04 -26.05
C ARG A 54 -9.84 -3.57 -24.75
N PRO A 55 -11.18 -3.52 -24.58
CA PRO A 55 -11.83 -3.98 -23.35
C PRO A 55 -11.59 -5.47 -23.07
N ASP A 56 -11.39 -6.28 -24.11
CA ASP A 56 -11.06 -7.71 -23.99
C ASP A 56 -9.74 -7.99 -23.23
N LEU A 57 -8.80 -7.05 -23.31
CA LEU A 57 -7.53 -7.12 -22.57
C LEU A 57 -7.66 -6.46 -21.20
N ALA A 58 -8.43 -5.38 -21.09
CA ALA A 58 -8.71 -4.75 -19.80
C ALA A 58 -9.39 -5.72 -18.84
N ASP A 59 -10.42 -6.44 -19.29
CA ASP A 59 -11.13 -7.44 -18.48
C ASP A 59 -10.19 -8.52 -17.95
N LYS A 60 -9.20 -8.94 -18.74
CA LYS A 60 -8.20 -9.94 -18.30
C LYS A 60 -7.33 -9.37 -17.18
N GLU A 61 -6.85 -8.15 -17.34
CA GLU A 61 -6.02 -7.50 -16.32
C GLU A 61 -6.80 -7.22 -15.04
N GLU A 62 -8.07 -6.80 -15.14
CA GLU A 62 -8.93 -6.59 -13.98
C GLU A 62 -9.21 -7.89 -13.21
N ASN A 63 -9.46 -8.99 -13.92
CA ASN A 63 -9.64 -10.30 -13.30
C ASN A 63 -8.38 -10.76 -12.55
N GLU A 64 -7.19 -10.57 -13.14
CA GLU A 64 -5.92 -10.88 -12.47
C GLU A 64 -5.68 -9.96 -11.26
N ALA A 65 -6.01 -8.66 -11.36
CA ALA A 65 -5.95 -7.73 -10.25
C ALA A 65 -6.85 -8.18 -9.08
N ALA A 66 -8.05 -8.68 -9.38
CA ALA A 66 -9.00 -9.17 -8.40
C ALA A 66 -8.48 -10.43 -7.69
N ILE A 67 -7.90 -11.38 -8.43
CA ILE A 67 -7.28 -12.59 -7.86
C ILE A 67 -6.15 -12.20 -6.90
N ILE A 68 -5.23 -11.31 -7.30
CA ILE A 68 -4.14 -10.86 -6.44
C ILE A 68 -4.69 -10.15 -5.19
N SER A 69 -5.70 -9.31 -5.37
CA SER A 69 -6.32 -8.56 -4.27
C SER A 69 -6.98 -9.45 -3.23
N ALA A 70 -7.46 -10.64 -3.60
CA ALA A 70 -8.04 -11.61 -2.66
C ALA A 70 -7.02 -12.19 -1.67
N PHE A 71 -5.72 -12.14 -2.00
CA PHE A 71 -4.64 -12.58 -1.11
C PHE A 71 -4.07 -11.45 -0.24
N LEU A 72 -4.54 -10.21 -0.44
CA LEU A 72 -4.11 -9.06 0.34
C LEU A 72 -4.98 -8.89 1.59
N PRO A 73 -4.39 -8.50 2.73
CA PRO A 73 -5.19 -8.07 3.86
C PRO A 73 -5.99 -6.81 3.50
N PRO A 74 -7.16 -6.62 4.15
CA PRO A 74 -7.96 -5.41 3.94
C PRO A 74 -7.12 -4.16 4.24
N VAL A 75 -7.27 -3.16 3.37
CA VAL A 75 -6.60 -1.87 3.52
C VAL A 75 -7.49 -0.96 4.34
N LEU A 76 -6.90 -0.17 5.25
CA LEU A 76 -7.63 0.94 5.85
C LEU A 76 -8.01 1.95 4.77
N SER A 77 -9.23 2.50 4.88
CA SER A 77 -9.66 3.65 4.08
C SER A 77 -8.87 4.90 4.45
N GLU A 78 -8.87 5.91 3.59
CA GLU A 78 -8.26 7.21 3.93
C GLU A 78 -8.89 7.81 5.21
N ASP A 79 -10.21 7.69 5.39
CA ASP A 79 -10.91 8.17 6.61
C ASP A 79 -10.45 7.46 7.89
N ALA A 80 -10.19 6.16 7.81
CA ALA A 80 -9.67 5.40 8.94
C ALA A 80 -8.21 5.76 9.24
N ILE A 81 -7.41 6.00 8.20
CA ILE A 81 -6.04 6.51 8.33
C ILE A 81 -6.08 7.89 9.00
N ASP A 82 -6.98 8.78 8.58
CA ASP A 82 -7.13 10.11 9.17
C ASP A 82 -7.49 10.06 10.64
N SER A 83 -8.48 9.25 10.99
CA SER A 83 -8.93 9.10 12.38
C SER A 83 -7.77 8.71 13.30
N ILE A 84 -6.96 7.73 12.88
CA ILE A 84 -5.81 7.26 13.66
C ILE A 84 -4.68 8.31 13.67
N LEU A 85 -4.45 9.02 12.55
CA LEU A 85 -3.47 10.10 12.49
C LEU A 85 -3.86 11.26 13.41
N THR A 86 -5.13 11.64 13.46
CA THR A 86 -5.65 12.67 14.37
C THR A 86 -5.47 12.26 15.82
N GLU A 87 -5.75 11.02 16.19
CA GLU A 87 -5.46 10.50 17.53
C GLU A 87 -3.96 10.58 17.86
N VAL A 88 -3.10 10.16 16.93
CA VAL A 88 -1.64 10.21 17.10
C VAL A 88 -1.15 11.65 17.26
N LEU A 89 -1.70 12.59 16.50
CA LEU A 89 -1.35 14.01 16.61
C LEU A 89 -1.82 14.60 17.94
N ALA A 90 -3.00 14.23 18.44
CA ALA A 90 -3.51 14.67 19.74
C ALA A 90 -2.71 14.12 20.93
N GLU A 91 -2.12 12.93 20.80
CA GLU A 91 -1.24 12.33 21.82
C GLU A 91 0.15 12.97 21.86
N LEU A 92 0.57 13.64 20.79
CA LEU A 92 1.86 14.31 20.71
C LEU A 92 1.74 15.75 21.22
N PRO A 93 2.70 16.25 22.03
CA PRO A 93 2.67 17.64 22.47
C PRO A 93 2.84 18.58 21.26
N PRO A 94 2.25 19.78 21.28
CA PRO A 94 2.19 20.69 20.12
C PRO A 94 3.57 21.10 19.57
N SER A 95 4.58 21.19 20.43
CA SER A 95 5.99 21.40 20.00
C SER A 95 6.55 20.27 19.11
N GLN A 96 5.85 19.14 19.04
CA GLN A 96 6.20 17.95 18.27
C GLN A 96 5.24 17.68 17.10
N THR A 97 4.22 18.49 16.85
CA THR A 97 3.31 18.35 15.70
C THR A 97 3.62 19.35 14.58
N ASP A 98 4.26 20.47 14.87
CA ASP A 98 4.29 21.62 13.92
C ASP A 98 5.44 21.62 12.89
N SER A 99 6.20 20.54 12.75
CA SER A 99 7.39 20.56 11.89
C SER A 99 7.60 19.28 11.11
N ARG A 100 8.04 19.40 9.84
CA ARG A 100 8.44 18.27 8.97
C ARG A 100 9.49 17.35 9.63
N LYS A 101 10.27 17.87 10.58
CA LYS A 101 11.23 17.10 11.39
C LYS A 101 10.56 16.07 12.32
N ASN A 102 9.28 16.25 12.64
CA ASN A 102 8.53 15.40 13.56
C ASN A 102 7.65 14.34 12.85
N LEU A 103 7.56 14.37 11.51
CA LEU A 103 6.86 13.34 10.73
C LEU A 103 7.34 11.92 11.07
N GLY A 104 8.64 11.76 11.30
CA GLY A 104 9.20 10.47 11.72
C GLY A 104 8.60 9.93 13.03
N ARG A 105 8.21 10.81 13.97
CA ARG A 105 7.57 10.42 15.23
C ARG A 105 6.10 10.10 15.02
N VAL A 106 5.39 10.92 14.24
CA VAL A 106 3.99 10.66 13.84
C VAL A 106 3.89 9.29 13.17
N TYR A 107 4.75 8.99 12.18
CA TYR A 107 4.78 7.69 11.54
C TYR A 107 5.11 6.57 12.52
N LYS A 108 6.09 6.76 13.41
CA LYS A 108 6.43 5.74 14.41
C LYS A 108 5.25 5.42 15.33
N SER A 109 4.52 6.44 15.79
CA SER A 109 3.34 6.26 16.64
C SER A 109 2.19 5.61 15.86
N PHE A 110 1.90 6.08 14.65
CA PHE A 110 0.90 5.48 13.76
C PHE A 110 1.17 4.00 13.50
N TYR A 111 2.38 3.64 13.08
CA TYR A 111 2.77 2.25 12.81
C TYR A 111 2.96 1.40 14.08
N SER A 112 2.87 1.98 15.28
CA SER A 112 2.76 1.21 16.53
C SER A 112 1.33 0.73 16.79
N LYS A 113 0.34 1.45 16.23
CA LYS A 113 -1.09 1.13 16.33
C LYS A 113 -1.60 0.34 15.12
N VAL A 114 -0.94 0.49 13.96
CA VAL A 114 -1.38 -0.08 12.68
C VAL A 114 -0.26 -0.87 12.02
N ASP A 115 -0.57 -2.09 11.58
CA ASP A 115 0.37 -2.87 10.77
C ASP A 115 0.60 -2.19 9.41
N LYS A 116 1.86 -1.95 9.05
CA LYS A 116 2.26 -1.33 7.78
C LYS A 116 1.68 -2.05 6.56
N SER A 117 1.39 -3.33 6.67
CA SER A 117 0.79 -4.14 5.61
C SER A 117 -0.68 -3.85 5.35
N MET A 118 -1.38 -3.20 6.29
CA MET A 118 -2.81 -2.83 6.19
C MET A 118 -3.03 -1.43 5.63
N VAL A 119 -1.98 -0.70 5.28
CA VAL A 119 -2.09 0.67 4.80
C VAL A 119 -1.27 0.88 3.55
N ASP A 120 -1.72 1.79 2.70
CA ASP A 120 -0.87 2.35 1.66
C ASP A 120 0.06 3.40 2.30
N THR A 121 1.37 3.14 2.24
CA THR A 121 2.38 4.03 2.83
C THR A 121 2.36 5.42 2.20
N ASP A 122 2.04 5.54 0.91
CA ASP A 122 1.99 6.84 0.25
C ASP A 122 0.69 7.58 0.57
N ALA A 123 -0.42 6.86 0.77
CA ALA A 123 -1.63 7.45 1.34
C ALA A 123 -1.37 8.00 2.75
N VAL A 124 -0.73 7.24 3.63
CA VAL A 124 -0.38 7.70 5.00
C VAL A 124 0.45 8.98 4.97
N LYS A 125 1.45 9.08 4.08
CA LYS A 125 2.25 10.30 3.92
C LYS A 125 1.40 11.51 3.48
N ARG A 126 0.60 11.34 2.41
CA ARG A 126 -0.26 12.40 1.90
C ARG A 126 -1.23 12.89 2.97
N ARG A 127 -1.91 11.96 3.67
CA ARG A 127 -2.87 12.28 4.73
C ARG A 127 -2.22 12.97 5.92
N ALA A 128 -1.05 12.51 6.36
CA ALA A 128 -0.32 13.14 7.47
C ALA A 128 0.10 14.58 7.14
N GLU A 129 0.60 14.85 5.93
CA GLU A 129 0.97 16.20 5.50
C GLU A 129 -0.23 17.15 5.46
N VAL A 130 -1.37 16.65 4.98
CA VAL A 130 -2.63 17.40 4.96
C VAL A 130 -3.06 17.79 6.37
N LEU A 131 -3.18 16.81 7.28
CA LEU A 131 -3.64 17.05 8.66
C LEU A 131 -2.74 18.03 9.44
N MET A 132 -1.43 17.94 9.25
CA MET A 132 -0.48 18.83 9.95
C MET A 132 -0.47 20.27 9.38
N THR A 133 -0.83 20.45 8.10
CA THR A 133 -0.93 21.79 7.50
C THR A 133 -2.19 22.52 7.95
N PHE A 134 -3.29 21.79 8.16
CA PHE A 134 -4.56 22.36 8.61
C PHE A 134 -4.54 22.88 10.05
N ASP A 135 -3.71 22.31 10.93
CA ASP A 135 -3.56 22.77 12.33
C ASP A 135 -2.66 24.03 12.46
N SER A 136 -1.99 24.42 11.37
CA SER A 136 -1.07 25.57 11.31
C SER A 136 -1.73 26.88 10.86
N SER A 137 -3.06 26.92 10.68
CA SER A 137 -3.85 28.09 10.24
C SER A 137 -4.88 28.50 11.28
#